data_AF-A0A947NDT9-F1
#
_entry.id   AF-A0A947NDT9-F1
#
_cell.length_a   1.000
_cell.length_b   1.000
_cell.length_c   1.000
_cell.angle_alpha   90.00
_cell.angle_beta   90.00
_cell.angle_gamma   90.00
#
_symmetry.space_group_name_H-M   'P 1'
#
loop_
_entity.id
_entity.type
_entity.pdbx_description
1 polymer ?
#
loop_
_entity_poly.entity_id
_entity_poly.type
_entity_poly.pdbx_seq_one_letter_code
_entity_poly.pdbx_strand_id
1 'polypeptide(L)'
;MKNKYIGILIIGMAVLFFILVLSFNNALDTIVNTSCTHGDTCPMHTTLKTQEIISYSLIGLLMVVGAFIAFFMKDEQTTIIKHEGRKSELTPEEKEEKLNNLED
;
A
#
# COMPACT_ATOMS: atom_id res chain seq x y z
N MET A 1 13.13 1.91 4.24
CA MET A 1 11.77 2.34 4.64
C MET A 1 10.76 2.14 3.50
N LYS A 2 10.98 1.22 2.55
CA LYS A 2 10.11 1.05 1.37
C LYS A 2 8.89 0.18 1.66
N ASN A 3 9.05 -0.81 2.54
CA ASN A 3 8.06 -1.85 2.80
C ASN A 3 6.82 -1.29 3.51
N LYS A 4 7.03 -0.31 4.39
CA LYS A 4 5.96 0.38 5.12
C LYS A 4 5.04 1.20 4.20
N TYR A 5 5.58 1.81 3.14
CA TYR A 5 4.76 2.56 2.17
C TYR A 5 3.84 1.63 1.36
N ILE A 6 4.32 0.44 1.02
CA ILE A 6 3.52 -0.57 0.31
C ILE A 6 2.36 -1.05 1.18
N GLY A 7 2.62 -1.31 2.47
CA GLY A 7 1.56 -1.67 3.42
C GLY A 7 0.50 -0.57 3.60
N ILE A 8 0.92 0.69 3.72
CA ILE A 8 0.01 1.85 3.80
C ILE A 8 -0.81 2.00 2.50
N LEU A 9 -0.20 1.77 1.34
CA LEU A 9 -0.88 1.82 0.05
C LEU A 9 -1.99 0.75 -0.04
N ILE A 10 -1.70 -0.47 0.41
CA ILE A 10 -2.68 -1.57 0.44
C ILE A 10 -3.86 -1.21 1.37
N ILE A 11 -3.58 -0.64 2.55
CA ILE A 11 -4.63 -0.17 3.46
C ILE A 11 -5.49 0.92 2.80
N GLY A 12 -4.87 1.87 2.10
CA GLY A 12 -5.60 2.91 1.36
C GLY A 12 -6.56 2.33 0.32
N MET A 13 -6.13 1.31 -0.42
CA MET A 13 -6.98 0.60 -1.38
C MET A 13 -8.10 -0.20 -0.70
N ALA A 14 -7.82 -0.81 0.45
CA ALA A 14 -8.82 -1.53 1.24
C ALA A 14 -9.98 -0.60 1.67
N VAL A 15 -9.65 0.61 2.13
CA VAL A 15 -10.65 1.62 2.52
C VAL A 15 -11.49 2.06 1.33
N LEU A 16 -10.87 2.26 0.17
CA LEU A 16 -11.61 2.60 -1.06
C LEU A 16 -12.58 1.48 -1.44
N PHE A 17 -12.15 0.22 -1.43
CA PHE A 17 -13.03 -0.92 -1.72
C PHE A 17 -14.15 -1.07 -0.70
N PHE A 18 -13.87 -0.78 0.58
CA PHE A 18 -14.90 -0.80 1.62
C PHE A 18 -16.04 0.18 1.33
N ILE A 19 -15.71 1.41 0.95
CA ILE A 19 -16.71 2.42 0.57
C ILE A 19 -17.52 1.96 -0.65
N LEU A 20 -16.85 1.37 -1.65
CA LEU A 20 -17.54 0.85 -2.83
C LEU A 20 -18.52 -0.27 -2.47
N VAL A 21 -18.09 -1.27 -1.70
CA VAL A 21 -18.94 -2.40 -1.29
C VAL A 21 -20.15 -1.91 -0.50
N LEU A 22 -19.95 -0.98 0.45
CA LEU A 22 -21.05 -0.37 1.19
C LEU A 22 -22.07 0.31 0.26
N SER A 23 -21.58 1.11 -0.69
CA SER A 23 -22.45 1.80 -1.65
C SER A 23 -23.24 0.82 -2.52
N PHE A 24 -22.59 -0.25 -3.00
CA PHE A 24 -23.25 -1.25 -3.83
C PHE A 24 -24.28 -2.06 -3.03
N ASN A 25 -23.96 -2.50 -1.81
CA ASN A 25 -24.90 -3.26 -0.98
C ASN A 25 -26.15 -2.44 -0.66
N ASN A 26 -26.00 -1.16 -0.30
CA ASN A 26 -27.14 -0.28 -0.04
C ASN A 26 -28.03 -0.07 -1.27
N ALA A 27 -27.40 0.11 -2.45
CA ALA A 27 -28.14 0.26 -3.69
C ALA A 27 -28.89 -1.02 -4.06
N LEU A 28 -28.25 -2.18 -3.93
CA LEU A 28 -28.86 -3.48 -4.20
C LEU A 28 -30.02 -3.75 -3.25
N ASP A 29 -29.86 -3.52 -1.96
CA ASP A 29 -30.93 -3.72 -0.99
C ASP A 29 -32.17 -2.86 -1.31
N THR A 30 -31.95 -1.60 -1.71
CA THR A 30 -33.03 -0.71 -2.17
C THR A 30 -33.73 -1.26 -3.43
N ILE A 31 -32.98 -1.78 -4.40
CA ILE A 31 -33.55 -2.37 -5.62
C ILE A 31 -34.37 -3.62 -5.29
N VAL A 32 -33.88 -4.49 -4.41
CA VAL A 32 -34.60 -5.72 -4.04
C VAL A 32 -35.88 -5.40 -3.28
N ASN A 33 -35.82 -4.47 -2.33
CA ASN A 33 -36.98 -4.04 -1.55
C ASN A 33 -38.08 -3.41 -2.45
N THR A 34 -37.69 -2.76 -3.55
CA THR A 34 -38.65 -2.17 -4.50
C THR A 34 -39.15 -3.16 -5.56
N SER A 35 -38.36 -4.20 -5.87
CA SER A 35 -38.65 -5.12 -6.99
C SER A 35 -39.27 -6.44 -6.54
N CYS A 36 -39.00 -6.91 -5.32
CA CYS A 36 -39.45 -8.22 -4.86
C CYS A 36 -40.73 -8.14 -4.02
N THR A 37 -41.82 -8.71 -4.53
CA THR A 37 -43.13 -8.74 -3.86
C THR A 37 -43.24 -9.81 -2.78
N HIS A 38 -42.24 -10.68 -2.65
CA HIS A 38 -42.23 -11.85 -1.77
C HIS A 38 -41.59 -11.54 -0.39
N GLY A 39 -41.18 -10.28 -0.15
CA GLY A 39 -40.56 -9.84 1.10
C GLY A 39 -39.29 -10.62 1.46
N ASP A 40 -39.08 -10.89 2.75
CA ASP A 40 -37.88 -11.59 3.27
C ASP A 40 -37.70 -13.03 2.75
N THR A 41 -38.73 -13.62 2.13
CA THR A 41 -38.61 -14.95 1.50
C THR A 41 -37.98 -14.90 0.11
N CYS A 42 -37.72 -13.70 -0.42
CA CYS A 42 -37.04 -13.52 -1.68
C CYS A 42 -35.61 -14.06 -1.58
N PRO A 43 -35.24 -15.10 -2.35
CA PRO A 43 -33.90 -15.71 -2.27
C PRO A 43 -32.78 -14.70 -2.57
N MET A 44 -33.12 -13.58 -3.21
CA MET A 44 -32.20 -12.47 -3.46
C MET A 44 -31.69 -11.82 -2.17
N HIS A 45 -32.51 -11.66 -1.12
CA HIS A 45 -32.03 -11.11 0.16
C HIS A 45 -31.01 -12.04 0.82
N THR A 46 -31.23 -13.36 0.76
CA THR A 46 -30.29 -14.35 1.29
C THR A 46 -28.96 -14.30 0.56
N THR A 47 -28.98 -14.19 -0.77
CA THR A 47 -27.77 -14.05 -1.58
C THR A 47 -27.04 -12.75 -1.29
N LEU A 48 -27.76 -11.62 -1.20
CA LEU A 48 -27.15 -10.32 -0.89
C LEU A 48 -26.48 -10.33 0.49
N LYS A 49 -27.14 -10.84 1.53
CA LYS A 49 -26.54 -10.95 2.86
C LYS A 49 -25.31 -11.85 2.87
N THR A 50 -25.37 -12.98 2.17
CA THR A 50 -24.23 -13.90 2.07
C THR A 50 -23.04 -13.23 1.36
N GLN A 51 -23.30 -12.52 0.27
CA GLN A 51 -22.28 -11.81 -0.49
C GLN A 51 -21.68 -10.65 0.31
N GLU A 52 -22.50 -9.88 1.01
CA GLU A 52 -22.04 -8.82 1.91
C GLU A 52 -21.05 -9.34 2.96
N ILE A 53 -21.39 -10.45 3.63
CA ILE A 53 -20.53 -11.07 4.65
C ILE A 53 -19.20 -11.54 4.03
N ILE A 54 -19.25 -12.18 2.86
CA ILE A 54 -18.04 -12.62 2.15
C ILE A 54 -17.17 -11.41 1.76
N SER A 55 -17.77 -10.35 1.23
CA SER A 55 -17.06 -9.13 0.83
C SER A 55 -16.39 -8.43 2.02
N TYR A 56 -17.09 -8.30 3.16
CA TYR A 56 -16.47 -7.73 4.36
C TYR A 56 -15.37 -8.62 4.94
N SER A 57 -15.53 -9.94 4.88
CA SER A 57 -14.48 -10.88 5.28
C SER A 57 -13.21 -10.70 4.44
N LEU A 58 -13.36 -10.58 3.12
CA LEU A 58 -12.23 -10.36 2.20
C LEU A 58 -11.54 -9.01 2.46
N ILE A 59 -12.31 -7.94 2.65
CA ILE A 59 -11.75 -6.62 3.00
C ILE A 59 -11.04 -6.69 4.35
N GLY A 60 -11.62 -7.37 5.34
CA GLY A 60 -11.00 -7.59 6.64
C GLY A 60 -9.66 -8.32 6.54
N LEU A 61 -9.59 -9.38 5.74
CA LEU A 61 -8.35 -10.09 5.43
C LEU A 61 -7.32 -9.14 4.78
N LEU A 62 -7.74 -8.35 3.79
CA LEU A 62 -6.87 -7.40 3.10
C LEU A 62 -6.31 -6.34 4.07
N MET A 63 -7.14 -5.86 5.00
CA MET A 63 -6.74 -4.93 6.05
C MET A 63 -5.71 -5.56 7.01
N VAL A 64 -5.93 -6.81 7.42
CA VAL A 64 -4.98 -7.56 8.28
C VAL A 64 -3.64 -7.76 7.57
N VAL A 65 -3.65 -8.16 6.30
CA VAL A 65 -2.42 -8.35 5.50
C VAL A 65 -1.70 -7.02 5.28
N GLY A 66 -2.43 -5.97 4.91
CA GLY A 66 -1.88 -4.62 4.73
C GLY A 66 -1.25 -4.07 6.01
N ALA A 67 -1.93 -4.23 7.15
CA ALA A 67 -1.41 -3.88 8.46
C ALA A 67 -0.18 -4.73 8.81
N PHE A 68 -0.23 -6.04 8.59
CA PHE A 68 0.89 -6.92 8.85
C PHE A 68 2.16 -6.49 8.09
N ILE A 69 2.03 -6.19 6.79
CA ILE A 69 3.15 -5.71 5.97
C ILE A 69 3.64 -4.34 6.47
N ALA A 70 2.73 -3.42 6.79
CA ALA A 70 3.08 -2.08 7.25
C ALA A 70 3.85 -2.06 8.59
N PHE A 71 3.52 -2.99 9.50
CA PHE A 71 4.09 -3.04 10.86
C PHE A 71 5.22 -4.06 11.03
N PHE A 72 5.12 -5.24 10.43
CA PHE A 72 6.03 -6.37 10.71
C PHE A 72 7.11 -6.59 9.64
N MET A 73 6.94 -6.06 8.43
CA MET A 73 7.93 -6.24 7.36
C MET A 73 9.05 -5.20 7.50
N LYS A 74 10.11 -5.55 8.23
CA LYS A 74 11.35 -4.75 8.32
C LYS A 74 12.03 -4.70 6.95
N ASP A 75 12.48 -3.51 6.55
CA ASP A 75 13.36 -3.36 5.39
C ASP A 75 14.66 -4.14 5.66
N GLU A 76 14.87 -5.20 4.90
CA GLU A 76 16.20 -5.71 4.62
C GLU A 76 16.93 -4.66 3.77
N GLN A 77 17.45 -3.63 4.44
CA GLN A 77 18.56 -2.89 3.87
C GLN A 77 19.68 -3.91 3.73
N THR A 78 19.88 -4.41 2.51
CA THR A 78 21.22 -4.72 2.05
C THR A 78 22.06 -3.50 2.37
N THR A 79 22.85 -3.62 3.43
CA THR A 79 24.01 -2.80 3.71
C THR A 79 24.92 -2.91 2.49
N ILE A 80 24.64 -2.12 1.45
CA ILE A 80 25.64 -1.79 0.46
C ILE A 80 26.64 -0.93 1.21
N ILE A 81 27.67 -1.63 1.68
CA ILE A 81 29.00 -1.18 2.07
C ILE A 81 29.18 0.31 1.78
N LYS A 82 29.29 1.08 2.86
CA LYS A 82 29.82 2.42 2.90
C LYS A 82 31.20 2.43 2.24
N HIS A 83 31.27 2.60 0.92
CA HIS A 83 32.49 3.08 0.28
C HIS A 83 32.53 4.58 0.48
N GLU A 84 33.35 4.97 1.45
CA GLU A 84 33.81 6.33 1.69
C GLU A 84 34.57 6.84 0.47
N GLY A 85 33.84 7.38 -0.50
CA GLY A 85 34.37 8.14 -1.62
C GLY A 85 34.19 9.63 -1.35
N ARG A 86 35.00 10.16 -0.45
CA ARG A 86 35.16 11.60 -0.18
C ARG A 86 35.54 12.30 -1.49
N LYS A 87 34.56 12.89 -2.19
CA LYS A 87 34.85 14.01 -3.11
C LYS A 87 35.19 15.21 -2.26
N SER A 88 36.45 15.36 -1.87
CA SER A 88 36.97 16.70 -1.56
C SER A 88 37.25 17.37 -2.90
N GLU A 89 36.51 18.43 -3.20
CA GLU A 89 36.98 19.47 -4.11
C GLU A 89 38.37 19.89 -3.64
N LEU A 90 39.39 19.57 -4.43
CA LEU A 90 40.73 20.15 -4.25
C LEU A 90 40.62 21.63 -4.62
N THR A 91 41.00 22.48 -3.67
CA THR A 91 41.18 23.92 -3.87
C THR A 91 42.28 24.14 -4.93
N PRO A 92 42.20 25.19 -5.77
CA PRO A 92 43.13 25.43 -6.89
C PRO A 92 44.62 25.41 -6.51
N GLU A 93 44.95 25.77 -5.26
CA GLU A 93 46.33 25.81 -4.75
C GLU A 93 47.03 24.43 -4.73
N GLU A 94 46.31 23.33 -4.48
CA GLU A 94 46.92 21.97 -4.43
C GLU A 94 47.23 21.40 -5.83
N LYS A 95 46.67 22.00 -6.90
CA LYS A 95 46.95 21.59 -8.29
C LYS A 95 48.24 22.20 -8.82
N GLU A 96 48.57 23.44 -8.43
CA GLU A 96 49.80 24.11 -8.89
C GLU A 96 51.05 23.48 -8.27
N GLU A 97 50.99 23.05 -7.00
CA GLU A 97 52.11 22.38 -6.34
C GLU A 97 52.47 21.04 -7.01
N LYS A 98 51.48 20.31 -7.52
CA LYS A 98 51.74 19.05 -8.25
C LYS A 98 52.27 19.26 -9.66
N LEU A 99 51.95 20.37 -10.31
CA LEU A 99 52.44 20.65 -11.67
C LEU A 99 53.93 21.03 -11.65
N ASN A 100 54.36 21.84 -10.67
CA ASN A 100 55.76 22.26 -10.54
C ASN A 100 56.72 21.13 -10.16
N ASN A 101 56.25 20.05 -9.54
CA ASN A 101 57.07 18.88 -9.18
C ASN A 101 57.19 17.83 -10.32
N LEU A 102 56.63 18.11 -11.50
CA LEU A 102 56.66 17.23 -12.67
C LEU A 102 57.55 17.76 -13.81
N GLU A 103 58.10 18.98 -13.66
CA GLU A 103 58.99 19.61 -14.64
C GLU A 103 60.47 19.66 -14.20
N ASP A 104 60.84 18.98 -13.09
CA ASP A 104 62.23 18.72 -12.66
C ASP A 104 62.65 17.25 -12.84
#